data_AF-A0A7K0ENM2-F1
#
_entry.id   AF-A0A7K0ENM2-F1
#
_cell.length_a   1.000
_cell.length_b   1.000
_cell.length_c   1.000
_cell.angle_alpha   90.00
_cell.angle_beta   90.00
_cell.angle_gamma   90.00
#
_symmetry.space_group_name_H-M   'P 1'
#
loop_
_entity.id
_entity.type
_entity.pdbx_description
1 polymer ?
#
loop_
_entity_poly.entity_id
_entity_poly.type
_entity_poly.pdbx_seq_one_letter_code
_entity_poly.pdbx_strand_id
1 'polypeptide(L)'
;MYEMTSKDLYFANGGQTHYIYRDGFGDQYKASPAEEAAWRKELIEREWKRLHTETNAVLIKALIGNLMYHNADKLVPKLTKKLAEVSPETRVVIAGSLWRINGYKKSFSIIQETFRSHREAVLSTVFATFQEMVGNQEVAVFLINCLENNDAVLCQKAHVTLTMWSYMGLPQLRDGDLINRLSPEDKRSNPDTFQAALKTAKCILKIR
;
A
#
# COMPACT_ATOMS: atom_id res chain seq x y z
N MET A 1 -25.79 -9.80 24.71
CA MET A 1 -25.42 -9.16 23.42
C MET A 1 -25.08 -7.72 23.75
N TYR A 2 -23.92 -7.20 23.34
CA TYR A 2 -23.61 -5.78 23.53
C TYR A 2 -24.46 -4.99 22.52
N GLU A 3 -25.43 -4.20 22.99
CA GLU A 3 -26.14 -3.26 22.12
C GLU A 3 -25.19 -2.10 21.79
N MET A 4 -24.78 -2.01 20.52
CA MET A 4 -23.98 -0.90 20.01
C MET A 4 -24.91 0.22 19.56
N THR A 5 -24.59 1.46 19.92
CA THR A 5 -25.34 2.61 19.40
C THR A 5 -25.06 2.81 17.91
N SER A 6 -25.93 3.55 17.20
CA SER A 6 -25.66 3.91 15.80
C SER A 6 -24.33 4.66 15.65
N LYS A 7 -23.95 5.48 16.64
CA LYS A 7 -22.65 6.14 16.67
C LYS A 7 -21.52 5.11 16.80
N ASP A 8 -21.61 4.15 17.70
CA ASP A 8 -20.58 3.10 17.86
C ASP A 8 -20.39 2.30 16.57
N LEU A 9 -21.50 1.89 15.94
CA LEU A 9 -21.48 1.20 14.65
C LEU A 9 -20.84 2.05 13.55
N TYR A 10 -21.14 3.35 13.51
CA TYR A 10 -20.54 4.29 12.55
C TYR A 10 -19.02 4.37 12.73
N PHE A 11 -18.54 4.57 13.96
CA PHE A 11 -17.11 4.71 14.23
C PHE A 11 -16.32 3.41 14.12
N ALA A 12 -16.95 2.25 14.41
CA ALA A 12 -16.37 0.93 14.24
C ALA A 12 -16.10 0.61 12.77
N ASN A 13 -16.96 1.10 11.86
CA ASN A 13 -16.87 0.91 10.43
C ASN A 13 -16.15 2.05 9.70
N GLY A 14 -15.45 2.94 10.43
CA GLY A 14 -14.77 4.09 9.83
C GLY A 14 -15.70 5.01 9.05
N GLY A 15 -16.97 5.11 9.46
CA GLY A 15 -18.01 5.93 8.83
C GLY A 15 -18.56 5.39 7.51
N GLN A 16 -18.21 4.15 7.13
CA GLN A 16 -18.65 3.51 5.90
C GLN A 16 -19.94 2.73 6.15
N THR A 17 -21.08 3.42 6.06
CA THR A 17 -22.40 2.88 6.46
C THR A 17 -22.79 1.60 5.75
N HIS A 18 -22.40 1.43 4.48
CA HIS A 18 -22.66 0.20 3.73
C HIS A 18 -22.08 -1.07 4.38
N TYR A 19 -20.96 -0.99 5.11
CA TYR A 19 -20.42 -2.12 5.86
C TYR A 19 -21.27 -2.46 7.09
N ILE A 20 -21.89 -1.47 7.74
CA ILE A 20 -22.81 -1.70 8.86
C ILE A 20 -24.00 -2.57 8.41
N TYR A 21 -24.55 -2.29 7.22
CA TYR A 21 -25.62 -3.12 6.65
C TYR A 21 -25.13 -4.51 6.26
N ARG A 22 -23.94 -4.62 5.66
CA ARG A 22 -23.34 -5.90 5.27
C ARG A 22 -23.04 -6.80 6.47
N ASP A 23 -22.67 -6.21 7.59
CA ASP A 23 -22.34 -6.91 8.83
C ASP A 23 -23.57 -7.30 9.65
N GLY A 24 -24.78 -7.06 9.12
CA GLY A 24 -26.05 -7.47 9.75
C GLY A 24 -26.60 -6.49 10.79
N PHE A 25 -26.02 -5.29 10.90
CA PHE A 25 -26.46 -4.26 11.86
C PHE A 25 -27.37 -3.20 11.23
N GLY A 26 -27.87 -3.43 10.01
CA GLY A 26 -28.74 -2.50 9.29
C GLY A 26 -30.03 -2.14 10.03
N ASP A 27 -30.62 -3.10 10.75
CA ASP A 27 -31.82 -2.86 11.54
C ASP A 27 -31.57 -2.02 12.80
N GLN A 28 -30.33 -2.03 13.31
CA GLN A 28 -29.90 -1.26 14.49
C GLN A 28 -29.39 0.13 14.12
N TYR A 29 -28.99 0.35 12.86
CA TYR A 29 -28.48 1.62 12.38
C TYR A 29 -29.61 2.57 11.98
N LYS A 30 -29.83 3.62 12.78
CA LYS A 30 -30.95 4.58 12.64
C LYS A 30 -30.48 6.05 12.58
N ALA A 31 -29.24 6.29 12.16
CA ALA A 31 -28.69 7.63 12.08
C ALA A 31 -29.38 8.49 11.02
N SER A 32 -29.67 9.74 11.36
CA SER A 32 -30.09 10.75 10.41
C SER A 32 -28.89 11.30 9.61
N PRO A 33 -29.11 11.89 8.41
CA PRO A 33 -28.05 12.54 7.66
C PRO A 33 -27.31 13.66 8.42
N ALA A 34 -28.01 14.36 9.33
CA ALA A 34 -27.40 15.40 10.16
C ALA A 34 -26.45 14.82 11.21
N GLU A 35 -26.83 13.70 11.83
CA GLU A 35 -25.98 12.96 12.77
C GLU A 35 -24.74 12.41 12.07
N GLU A 36 -24.89 11.77 10.91
CA GLU A 36 -23.76 11.28 10.12
C GLU A 36 -22.81 12.41 9.73
N ALA A 37 -23.33 13.58 9.34
CA ALA A 37 -22.50 14.73 9.02
C ALA A 37 -21.71 15.26 10.22
N ALA A 38 -22.30 15.23 11.42
CA ALA A 38 -21.62 15.61 12.66
C ALA A 38 -20.54 14.59 13.04
N TRP A 39 -20.89 13.29 13.02
CA TRP A 39 -19.96 12.20 13.36
C TRP A 39 -18.83 12.07 12.35
N ARG A 40 -19.06 12.38 11.08
CA ARG A 40 -18.00 12.45 10.06
C ARG A 40 -16.93 13.47 10.43
N LYS A 41 -17.32 14.67 10.90
CA LYS A 41 -16.36 15.70 11.34
C LYS A 41 -15.53 15.20 12.51
N GLU A 42 -16.20 14.65 13.53
CA GLU A 42 -15.55 14.07 14.71
C GLU A 42 -14.62 12.91 14.34
N LEU A 43 -15.03 12.06 13.41
CA LEU A 43 -14.21 10.96 12.89
C LEU A 43 -12.96 11.49 12.20
N ILE A 44 -13.08 12.44 11.26
CA ILE A 44 -11.92 13.05 10.59
C ILE A 44 -10.92 13.62 11.61
N GLU A 45 -11.42 14.35 12.62
CA GLU A 45 -10.58 14.90 13.69
C GLU A 45 -9.87 13.80 14.49
N ARG A 46 -10.60 12.74 14.86
CA ARG A 46 -10.06 11.57 15.55
C ARG A 46 -8.97 10.88 14.74
N GLU A 47 -9.21 10.64 13.45
CA GLU A 47 -8.24 9.96 12.57
C GLU A 47 -6.98 10.81 12.38
N TRP A 48 -7.11 12.14 12.24
CA TRP A 48 -5.96 13.04 12.23
C TRP A 48 -5.18 12.95 13.54
N LYS A 49 -5.84 13.02 14.70
CA LYS A 49 -5.18 12.93 16.00
C LYS A 49 -4.43 11.61 16.15
N ARG A 50 -5.06 10.48 15.80
CA ARG A 50 -4.43 9.15 15.85
C ARG A 50 -3.24 9.04 14.90
N LEU A 51 -3.30 9.62 13.71
CA LEU A 51 -2.20 9.61 12.75
C LEU A 51 -0.93 10.29 13.29
N HIS A 52 -1.03 11.13 14.32
CA HIS A 52 0.14 11.76 14.95
C HIS A 52 0.88 10.84 15.92
N THR A 53 0.21 9.83 16.47
CA THR A 53 0.75 8.98 17.54
C THR A 53 0.85 7.51 17.13
N GLU A 54 0.12 7.09 16.10
CA GLU A 54 0.14 5.72 15.61
C GLU A 54 1.48 5.37 14.96
N THR A 55 1.98 4.18 15.27
CA THR A 55 3.25 3.65 14.76
C THR A 55 3.05 2.41 13.90
N ASN A 56 1.93 1.70 14.04
CA ASN A 56 1.65 0.51 13.26
C ASN A 56 1.32 0.87 11.80
N ALA A 57 2.11 0.34 10.85
CA ALA A 57 1.97 0.62 9.42
C ALA A 57 0.58 0.31 8.85
N VAL A 58 -0.03 -0.81 9.26
CA VAL A 58 -1.37 -1.23 8.80
C VAL A 58 -2.43 -0.25 9.30
N LEU A 59 -2.34 0.15 10.58
CA LEU A 59 -3.26 1.11 11.16
C LEU A 59 -3.08 2.50 10.53
N ILE A 60 -1.85 2.98 10.33
CA ILE A 60 -1.57 4.25 9.62
C ILE A 60 -2.24 4.25 8.24
N LYS A 61 -2.07 3.17 7.47
CA LYS A 61 -2.68 3.04 6.15
C LYS A 61 -4.22 3.06 6.21
N ALA A 62 -4.81 2.42 7.22
CA ALA A 62 -6.25 2.43 7.44
C ALA A 62 -6.76 3.84 7.83
N LEU A 63 -6.06 4.54 8.73
CA LEU A 63 -6.36 5.92 9.12
C LEU A 63 -6.36 6.85 7.89
N ILE A 64 -5.32 6.75 7.04
CA ILE A 64 -5.23 7.54 5.80
C ILE A 64 -6.35 7.15 4.82
N GLY A 65 -6.69 5.86 4.73
CA GLY A 65 -7.82 5.37 3.95
C GLY A 65 -9.15 5.97 4.38
N ASN A 66 -9.41 6.04 5.69
CA ASN A 66 -10.60 6.67 6.25
C ASN A 66 -10.64 8.17 5.94
N LEU A 67 -9.51 8.87 6.14
CA LEU A 67 -9.39 10.29 5.80
C LEU A 67 -9.66 10.55 4.30
N MET A 68 -9.18 9.67 3.42
CA MET A 68 -9.43 9.74 1.98
C MET A 68 -10.91 9.49 1.64
N TYR A 69 -11.52 8.45 2.21
CA TYR A 69 -12.92 8.11 2.00
C TYR A 69 -13.85 9.28 2.37
N HIS A 70 -13.56 9.97 3.47
CA HIS A 70 -14.34 11.11 3.94
C HIS A 70 -13.95 12.45 3.32
N ASN A 71 -13.09 12.45 2.29
CA ASN A 71 -12.60 13.65 1.60
C ASN A 71 -12.03 14.71 2.58
N ALA A 72 -11.22 14.27 3.54
CA ALA A 72 -10.67 15.16 4.56
C ALA A 72 -9.90 16.34 3.95
N ASP A 73 -10.21 17.54 4.43
CA ASP A 73 -9.64 18.77 3.88
C ASP A 73 -8.12 18.80 3.95
N LYS A 74 -7.51 19.17 2.81
CA LYS A 74 -6.07 19.32 2.64
C LYS A 74 -5.28 18.03 2.98
N LEU A 75 -5.88 16.86 2.75
CA LEU A 75 -5.24 15.55 3.02
C LEU A 75 -3.82 15.48 2.44
N VAL A 76 -3.67 15.70 1.13
CA VAL A 76 -2.36 15.63 0.45
C VAL A 76 -1.35 16.63 1.04
N PRO A 77 -1.62 17.95 1.12
CA PRO A 77 -0.68 18.89 1.74
C PRO A 77 -0.27 18.52 3.17
N LYS A 78 -1.22 18.07 4.01
CA LYS A 78 -0.94 17.69 5.40
C LYS A 78 -0.05 16.45 5.48
N LEU A 79 -0.33 15.43 4.66
CA LEU A 79 0.50 14.22 4.58
C LEU A 79 1.91 14.54 4.08
N THR A 80 2.03 15.39 3.06
CA THR A 80 3.33 15.81 2.52
C THR A 80 4.17 16.52 3.57
N LYS A 81 3.58 17.44 4.35
CA LYS A 81 4.29 18.10 5.46
C LYS A 81 4.75 17.08 6.51
N LYS A 82 3.89 16.11 6.84
CA LYS A 82 4.15 15.11 7.88
C LYS A 82 5.33 14.18 7.57
N LEU A 83 5.69 13.97 6.31
CA LEU A 83 6.82 13.12 5.90
C LEU A 83 8.16 13.47 6.60
N ALA A 84 8.39 14.74 6.91
CA ALA A 84 9.62 15.22 7.55
C ALA A 84 9.69 14.89 9.06
N GLU A 85 8.55 14.64 9.71
CA GLU A 85 8.41 14.60 11.18
C GLU A 85 8.19 13.18 11.72
N VAL A 86 8.19 12.17 10.85
CA VAL A 86 7.79 10.80 11.19
C VAL A 86 8.95 9.81 11.13
N SER A 87 8.75 8.66 11.77
CA SER A 87 9.67 7.52 11.71
C SER A 87 9.88 7.03 10.27
N PRO A 88 10.99 6.32 9.98
CA PRO A 88 11.24 5.75 8.66
C PRO A 88 10.09 4.87 8.14
N GLU A 89 9.53 4.00 8.98
CA GLU A 89 8.44 3.11 8.58
C GLU A 89 7.17 3.89 8.23
N THR A 90 6.75 4.82 9.09
CA THR A 90 5.60 5.70 8.82
C THR A 90 5.84 6.56 7.58
N ARG A 91 7.07 7.00 7.33
CA ARG A 91 7.44 7.76 6.12
C ARG A 91 7.17 6.95 4.86
N VAL A 92 7.53 5.67 4.84
CA VAL A 92 7.24 4.75 3.71
C VAL A 92 5.74 4.62 3.49
N VAL A 93 4.95 4.38 4.55
CA VAL A 93 3.49 4.22 4.45
C VAL A 93 2.81 5.50 3.94
N ILE A 94 3.21 6.67 4.45
CA ILE A 94 2.67 7.96 3.98
C ILE A 94 3.04 8.19 2.52
N ALA A 95 4.29 7.94 2.12
CA ALA A 95 4.72 8.10 0.74
C ALA A 95 3.95 7.17 -0.22
N GLY A 96 3.76 5.89 0.15
CA GLY A 96 2.92 4.95 -0.58
C GLY A 96 1.46 5.42 -0.71
N SER A 97 0.90 5.90 0.40
CA SER A 97 -0.47 6.43 0.42
C SER A 97 -0.63 7.67 -0.46
N LEU A 98 0.36 8.57 -0.48
CA LEU A 98 0.37 9.73 -1.38
C LEU A 98 0.37 9.31 -2.86
N TRP A 99 1.12 8.27 -3.22
CA TRP A 99 1.07 7.75 -4.59
C TRP A 99 -0.33 7.21 -4.93
N ARG A 100 -0.95 6.46 -4.01
CA ARG A 100 -2.29 5.91 -4.23
C ARG A 100 -3.36 7.00 -4.35
N ILE A 101 -3.24 8.08 -3.58
CA ILE A 101 -4.24 9.16 -3.56
C ILE A 101 -4.21 9.98 -4.86
N ASN A 102 -3.02 10.36 -5.35
CA ASN A 102 -2.93 11.29 -6.48
C ASN A 102 -1.69 11.09 -7.38
N GLY A 103 -1.04 9.93 -7.31
CA GLY A 103 0.17 9.66 -8.10
C GLY A 103 1.34 10.56 -7.73
N TYR A 104 1.50 10.92 -6.45
CA TYR A 104 2.54 11.84 -5.99
C TYR A 104 3.94 11.43 -6.50
N LYS A 105 4.50 12.26 -7.39
CA LYS A 105 5.72 11.94 -8.16
C LYS A 105 6.94 11.61 -7.31
N LYS A 106 7.04 12.17 -6.09
CA LYS A 106 8.18 11.95 -5.19
C LYS A 106 8.03 10.70 -4.32
N SER A 107 6.90 9.99 -4.39
CA SER A 107 6.67 8.83 -3.53
C SER A 107 7.74 7.76 -3.67
N PHE A 108 8.11 7.39 -4.90
CA PHE A 108 9.16 6.38 -5.11
C PHE A 108 10.50 6.83 -4.54
N SER A 109 10.96 8.04 -4.85
CA SER A 109 12.26 8.54 -4.37
C SER A 109 12.33 8.61 -2.84
N ILE A 110 11.25 9.04 -2.18
CA ILE A 110 11.16 9.07 -0.71
C ILE A 110 11.24 7.66 -0.12
N ILE A 111 10.50 6.70 -0.69
CA ILE A 111 10.53 5.30 -0.25
C ILE A 111 11.94 4.73 -0.44
N GLN A 112 12.56 4.98 -1.59
CA GLN A 112 13.89 4.47 -1.91
C GLN A 112 14.98 5.07 -1.01
N GLU A 113 14.95 6.39 -0.75
CA GLU A 113 15.88 7.06 0.16
C GLU A 113 15.76 6.52 1.59
N THR A 114 14.52 6.33 2.05
CA THR A 114 14.23 5.77 3.37
C THR A 114 14.72 4.33 3.46
N PHE A 115 14.51 3.53 2.42
CA PHE A 115 14.98 2.15 2.34
C PHE A 115 16.51 2.05 2.38
N ARG A 116 17.21 2.92 1.64
CA ARG A 116 18.69 2.95 1.63
C ARG A 116 19.26 3.26 3.01
N SER A 117 18.61 4.14 3.77
CA SER A 117 19.09 4.59 5.09
C SER A 117 18.68 3.67 6.24
N HIS A 118 17.58 2.91 6.08
CA HIS A 118 16.95 2.15 7.16
C HIS A 118 16.51 0.74 6.73
N ARG A 119 17.25 0.10 5.83
CA ARG A 119 16.91 -1.17 5.17
C ARG A 119 16.22 -2.18 6.09
N GLU A 120 16.87 -2.57 7.19
CA GLU A 120 16.36 -3.61 8.10
C GLU A 120 15.02 -3.24 8.74
N ALA A 121 14.83 -1.95 9.09
CA ALA A 121 13.62 -1.49 9.74
C ALA A 121 12.42 -1.39 8.79
N VAL A 122 12.66 -1.15 7.49
CA VAL A 122 11.58 -0.81 6.55
C VAL A 122 11.42 -1.81 5.40
N LEU A 123 12.25 -2.86 5.32
CA LEU A 123 12.26 -3.82 4.21
C LEU A 123 10.85 -4.36 3.88
N SER A 124 10.16 -4.92 4.87
CA SER A 124 8.82 -5.48 4.64
C SER A 124 7.81 -4.42 4.22
N THR A 125 7.86 -3.24 4.84
CA THR A 125 6.93 -2.13 4.59
C THR A 125 7.15 -1.51 3.21
N VAL A 126 8.39 -1.44 2.73
CA VAL A 126 8.73 -0.99 1.37
C VAL A 126 8.13 -1.92 0.33
N PHE A 127 8.36 -3.23 0.43
CA PHE A 127 7.86 -4.18 -0.55
C PHE A 127 6.34 -4.32 -0.50
N ALA A 128 5.72 -4.26 0.70
CA ALA A 128 4.26 -4.18 0.81
C ALA A 128 3.71 -2.92 0.12
N THR A 129 4.38 -1.77 0.27
CA THR A 129 4.01 -0.54 -0.42
C THR A 129 4.16 -0.68 -1.94
N PHE A 130 5.23 -1.31 -2.42
CA PHE A 130 5.45 -1.54 -3.85
C PHE A 130 4.42 -2.48 -4.48
N GLN A 131 3.83 -3.42 -3.73
CA GLN A 131 2.72 -4.24 -4.23
C GLN A 131 1.52 -3.40 -4.67
N GLU A 132 1.27 -2.28 -3.99
CA GLU A 132 0.18 -1.36 -4.35
C GLU A 132 0.56 -0.43 -5.51
N MET A 133 1.85 -0.22 -5.75
CA MET A 133 2.38 0.64 -6.81
C MET A 133 2.42 -0.05 -8.19
N VAL A 134 1.42 -0.89 -8.49
CA VAL A 134 1.35 -1.70 -9.72
C VAL A 134 1.48 -0.81 -10.95
N GLY A 135 2.39 -1.18 -11.85
CA GLY A 135 2.63 -0.44 -13.10
C GLY A 135 3.44 0.84 -12.95
N ASN A 136 3.89 1.20 -11.75
CA ASN A 136 4.84 2.30 -11.58
C ASN A 136 6.21 1.90 -12.20
N GLN A 137 6.69 2.71 -13.15
CA GLN A 137 7.91 2.40 -13.90
C GLN A 137 9.17 2.38 -13.03
N GLU A 138 9.29 3.29 -12.07
CA GLU A 138 10.47 3.37 -11.20
C GLU A 138 10.52 2.17 -10.25
N VAL A 139 9.37 1.77 -9.72
CA VAL A 139 9.24 0.54 -8.92
C VAL A 139 9.56 -0.67 -9.78
N ALA A 140 9.04 -0.77 -11.01
CA ALA A 140 9.33 -1.88 -11.91
C ALA A 140 10.84 -2.03 -12.17
N VAL A 141 11.53 -0.93 -12.48
CA VAL A 141 13.00 -0.91 -12.65
C VAL A 141 13.70 -1.37 -11.38
N PHE A 142 13.28 -0.88 -10.21
CA PHE A 142 13.84 -1.32 -8.93
C PHE A 142 13.68 -2.82 -8.69
N LEU A 143 12.48 -3.37 -8.93
CA LEU A 143 12.20 -4.80 -8.75
C LEU A 143 13.02 -5.67 -9.69
N ILE A 144 13.17 -5.26 -10.96
CA ILE A 144 14.04 -5.96 -11.92
C ILE A 144 15.50 -5.93 -11.46
N ASN A 145 16.00 -4.78 -11.01
CA ASN A 145 17.36 -4.70 -10.47
C ASN A 145 17.55 -5.61 -9.25
N CYS A 146 16.54 -5.75 -8.38
CA CYS A 146 16.56 -6.70 -7.27
C CYS A 146 16.62 -8.16 -7.74
N LEU A 147 15.93 -8.51 -8.83
CA LEU A 147 16.00 -9.85 -9.42
C LEU A 147 17.35 -10.14 -10.08
N GLU A 148 18.00 -9.13 -10.66
CA GLU A 148 19.31 -9.28 -11.31
C GLU A 148 20.44 -9.45 -10.29
N ASN A 149 20.40 -8.68 -9.21
CA ASN A 149 21.45 -8.67 -8.19
C ASN A 149 21.51 -9.96 -7.35
N ASN A 150 22.65 -10.18 -6.69
CA ASN A 150 22.93 -11.39 -5.90
C ASN A 150 22.35 -11.38 -4.47
N ASP A 151 21.56 -10.37 -4.13
CA ASP A 151 20.92 -10.25 -2.82
C ASP A 151 19.68 -11.16 -2.75
N ALA A 152 19.83 -12.33 -2.12
CA ALA A 152 18.77 -13.34 -2.07
C ALA A 152 17.48 -12.83 -1.42
N VAL A 153 17.59 -11.96 -0.41
CA VAL A 153 16.43 -11.39 0.29
C VAL A 153 15.67 -10.45 -0.63
N LEU A 154 16.38 -9.56 -1.34
CA LEU A 154 15.76 -8.66 -2.30
C LEU A 154 15.19 -9.40 -3.51
N CYS A 155 15.89 -10.42 -4.00
CA CYS A 155 15.42 -11.26 -5.10
C CYS A 155 14.08 -11.92 -4.73
N GLN A 156 13.97 -12.52 -3.54
CA GLN A 156 12.73 -13.12 -3.05
C GLN A 156 11.61 -12.08 -2.88
N LYS A 157 11.90 -10.93 -2.27
CA LYS A 157 10.90 -9.87 -2.06
C LYS A 157 10.41 -9.27 -3.39
N ALA A 158 11.30 -9.10 -4.35
CA ALA A 158 10.97 -8.62 -5.69
C ALA A 158 10.12 -9.62 -6.47
N HIS A 159 10.49 -10.90 -6.43
CA HIS A 159 9.69 -11.99 -7.01
C HIS A 159 8.27 -11.99 -6.44
N VAL A 160 8.10 -12.01 -5.12
CA VAL A 160 6.77 -11.96 -4.47
C VAL A 160 5.98 -10.73 -4.90
N THR A 161 6.63 -9.57 -5.02
CA THR A 161 5.95 -8.34 -5.43
C THR A 161 5.46 -8.41 -6.87
N LEU A 162 6.26 -8.94 -7.79
CA LEU A 162 5.85 -9.15 -9.19
C LEU A 162 4.77 -10.23 -9.31
N THR A 163 4.82 -11.27 -8.48
CA THR A 163 3.73 -12.25 -8.36
C THR A 163 2.42 -11.56 -7.98
N MET A 164 2.44 -10.68 -6.97
CA MET A 164 1.25 -9.91 -6.58
C MET A 164 0.77 -8.98 -7.69
N TRP A 165 1.67 -8.27 -8.37
CA TRP A 165 1.32 -7.44 -9.54
C TRP A 165 0.63 -8.24 -10.63
N SER A 166 1.04 -9.50 -10.82
CA SER A 166 0.39 -10.39 -11.78
C SER A 166 -1.10 -10.55 -11.48
N TYR A 167 -1.49 -10.66 -10.20
CA TYR A 167 -2.89 -10.78 -9.74
C TYR A 167 -3.63 -9.46 -9.65
N MET A 168 -2.93 -8.34 -9.49
CA MET A 168 -3.53 -7.05 -9.17
C MET A 168 -3.62 -6.06 -10.34
N GLY A 169 -2.99 -6.35 -11.50
CA GLY A 169 -3.12 -5.47 -12.66
C GLY A 169 -2.25 -5.79 -13.87
N LEU A 170 -1.35 -6.76 -13.79
CA LEU A 170 -0.45 -7.15 -14.90
C LEU A 170 -0.52 -8.67 -15.17
N PRO A 171 -1.69 -9.19 -15.60
CA PRO A 171 -1.89 -10.63 -15.79
C PRO A 171 -0.90 -11.26 -16.77
N GLN A 172 -0.36 -10.48 -17.71
CA GLN A 172 0.66 -10.91 -18.68
C GLN A 172 1.92 -11.47 -18.00
N LEU A 173 2.18 -11.07 -16.76
CA LEU A 173 3.28 -11.64 -15.99
C LEU A 173 3.09 -13.13 -15.67
N ARG A 174 1.86 -13.67 -15.72
CA ARG A 174 1.57 -15.10 -15.52
C ARG A 174 1.64 -15.92 -16.81
N ASP A 175 1.72 -15.28 -17.97
CA ASP A 175 1.70 -15.98 -19.24
C ASP A 175 2.91 -16.91 -19.37
N GLY A 176 2.69 -18.13 -19.85
CA GLY A 176 3.77 -19.09 -20.11
C GLY A 176 4.63 -19.44 -18.90
N ASP A 177 4.05 -19.40 -17.69
CA ASP A 177 4.73 -19.71 -16.42
C ASP A 177 5.83 -18.71 -16.03
N LEU A 178 5.77 -17.49 -16.59
CA LEU A 178 6.80 -16.47 -16.44
C LEU A 178 7.13 -16.13 -14.98
N ILE A 179 6.14 -15.95 -14.09
CA ILE A 179 6.40 -15.67 -12.67
C ILE A 179 7.22 -16.78 -11.99
N ASN A 180 6.94 -18.05 -12.27
CA ASN A 180 7.68 -19.14 -11.63
C ASN A 180 9.13 -19.17 -12.09
N ARG A 181 9.36 -18.92 -13.39
CA ARG A 181 10.70 -18.79 -14.00
C ARG A 181 11.51 -17.58 -13.49
N LEU A 182 10.86 -16.61 -12.84
CA LEU A 182 11.51 -15.48 -12.16
C LEU A 182 11.82 -15.77 -10.68
N SER A 183 11.61 -17.00 -10.20
CA SER A 183 11.88 -17.37 -8.83
C SER A 183 13.39 -17.39 -8.50
N PRO A 184 13.76 -17.20 -7.22
CA PRO A 184 15.15 -17.39 -6.79
C PRO A 184 15.65 -18.84 -6.94
N GLU A 185 14.74 -19.80 -7.06
CA GLU A 185 15.08 -21.19 -7.34
C GLU A 185 15.56 -21.34 -8.78
N ASP A 186 14.76 -20.90 -9.76
CA ASP A 186 15.14 -20.92 -11.17
C ASP A 186 16.37 -20.08 -11.47
N LYS A 187 16.58 -18.97 -10.75
CA LYS A 187 17.83 -18.19 -10.84
C LYS A 187 19.07 -19.06 -10.55
N ARG A 188 18.96 -20.04 -9.65
CA ARG A 188 20.05 -20.91 -9.22
C ARG A 188 20.14 -22.20 -10.05
N SER A 189 19.01 -22.84 -10.31
CA SER A 189 18.95 -24.15 -10.98
C SER A 189 18.91 -24.05 -12.51
N ASN A 190 18.28 -22.99 -13.05
CA ASN A 190 18.01 -22.82 -14.48
C ASN A 190 18.35 -21.39 -14.96
N PRO A 191 19.61 -20.93 -14.87
CA PRO A 191 19.98 -19.54 -15.10
C PRO A 191 19.60 -19.02 -16.50
N ASP A 192 19.72 -19.84 -17.54
CA ASP A 192 19.33 -19.44 -18.90
C ASP A 192 17.82 -19.22 -19.03
N THR A 193 17.02 -20.09 -18.43
CA THR A 193 15.55 -19.95 -18.35
C THR A 193 15.18 -18.68 -17.58
N PHE A 194 15.83 -18.43 -16.44
CA PHE A 194 15.63 -17.22 -15.66
C PHE A 194 15.97 -15.96 -16.47
N GLN A 195 17.09 -15.94 -17.21
CA GLN A 195 17.48 -14.81 -18.05
C GLN A 195 16.50 -14.56 -19.20
N ALA A 196 15.98 -15.63 -19.83
CA ALA A 196 14.94 -15.51 -20.85
C ALA A 196 13.64 -14.93 -20.26
N ALA A 197 13.22 -15.43 -19.10
CA ALA A 197 12.07 -14.91 -18.36
C ALA A 197 12.26 -13.43 -17.99
N LEU A 198 13.44 -13.05 -17.50
CA LEU A 198 13.75 -11.67 -17.13
C LEU A 198 13.64 -10.71 -18.33
N LYS A 199 14.12 -11.13 -19.52
CA LYS A 199 13.95 -10.35 -20.75
C LYS A 199 12.47 -10.15 -21.10
N THR A 200 11.66 -11.21 -21.01
CA THR A 200 10.22 -11.12 -21.25
C THR A 200 9.54 -10.19 -20.24
N ALA A 201 9.90 -10.27 -18.96
CA ALA A 201 9.37 -9.40 -17.92
C ALA A 201 9.74 -7.93 -18.17
N LYS A 202 10.98 -7.62 -18.57
CA LYS A 202 11.40 -6.26 -18.96
C LYS A 202 10.54 -5.71 -20.11
N CYS A 203 10.25 -6.53 -21.12
CA CYS A 203 9.35 -6.14 -22.22
C CYS A 203 7.93 -5.80 -21.73
N ILE A 204 7.33 -6.67 -20.91
CA ILE A 204 5.98 -6.45 -20.35
C ILE A 204 5.95 -5.17 -19.51
N LEU A 205 6.98 -4.95 -18.69
CA LEU A 205 7.14 -3.79 -17.82
C LEU A 205 7.68 -2.55 -18.56
N LYS A 206 7.89 -2.62 -19.88
CA LYS A 206 8.39 -1.53 -20.73
C LYS A 206 9.72 -0.93 -20.24
N ILE A 207 10.58 -1.77 -19.65
CA ILE A 207 11.93 -1.41 -19.20
C ILE A 207 12.88 -1.59 -20.39
N ARG A 208 13.65 -0.54 -20.69
CA ARG A 208 14.66 -0.54 -21.75
C ARG A 208 16.01 -1.04 -21.24
#